data_AF-A0A5N5QNS7-F1
#
_entry.id   AF-A0A5N5QNS7-F1
#
_cell.length_a   1.000
_cell.length_b   1.000
_cell.length_c   1.000
_cell.angle_alpha   90.00
_cell.angle_beta   90.00
_cell.angle_gamma   90.00
#
_symmetry.space_group_name_H-M   'P 1'
#
loop_
_entity.id
_entity.type
_entity.pdbx_description
1 polymer ?
#
loop_
_entity_poly.entity_id
_entity_poly.type
_entity_poly.pdbx_seq_one_letter_code
_entity_poly.pdbx_strand_id
1 'polypeptide(L)'
;MAKYTDEGVLVLSGHAERVTSVAFSPNGRLVASGSADRTIRVWDLQLNQLFARKLEGHSGAIDSIAFSPKGTLIASGSRDYTIRLWNAYSGDKVASPFLGHTDWIWSVAFSLDSTRVASGSRDCSVRVWNASTGEIEADPFWGHSQPVFSVAFSPDGTRIVSGSRDHTIIVWDAHSGAILVGPFQGHTDWVWSVVYSFDGTCIASGSRDRTIRLWDATSGIPLMEPLEGHSGAVNLVDISTDGNFILSGSANQAIYLWDIRTKSIAEVLSHREPSGVMSSIAVSLDCNRIAFGYDSGSVIVRTTFELDSNAPASAVAAPQGKNHPILVVPKCDSPATEEVISSQLSSTDMFERLVAHGCTDFSLNMDSTKYSSRPISGGGIGDIWKGRLLDGTPVAIKVWRPNSLIQENPNCKQLKRAMREIYNWSKAKHENIQELMGVIPFQGRLGMVSLWMDNGNLREYISKNSLEQDERYTLCTQVARGLSYLHGKKMVHGDLKAVNILVSHDGVAKLSDFDHSILSGCTLVFTETTNMGGGTLRWMAPELLLSSDDNGGLPTRRSKRTDIYALGMVGS
;
A
#
# COMPACT_ATOMS: atom_id res chain seq x y z
N MET A 1 21.38 -17.02 -3.92
CA MET A 1 20.79 -17.94 -2.93
C MET A 1 20.05 -17.10 -1.92
N ALA A 2 18.83 -17.48 -1.57
CA ALA A 2 18.08 -16.80 -0.53
C ALA A 2 17.90 -17.74 0.66
N LYS A 3 17.99 -17.20 1.88
CA LYS A 3 17.85 -17.95 3.12
C LYS A 3 17.08 -17.09 4.12
N TYR A 4 16.14 -17.71 4.82
CA TYR A 4 15.58 -17.14 6.05
C TYR A 4 16.54 -17.43 7.19
N THR A 5 16.78 -16.43 8.03
CA THR A 5 17.44 -16.61 9.33
C THR A 5 16.40 -16.97 10.39
N ASP A 6 16.86 -17.40 11.56
CA ASP A 6 16.00 -17.79 12.69
C ASP A 6 15.17 -16.59 13.26
N GLU A 7 15.45 -15.35 12.83
CA GLU A 7 14.80 -14.10 13.26
C GLU A 7 13.85 -13.51 12.19
N GLY A 8 13.28 -14.33 11.30
CA GLY A 8 12.32 -13.85 10.27
C GLY A 8 12.93 -12.92 9.20
N VAL A 9 14.25 -12.76 9.17
CA VAL A 9 14.98 -11.94 8.20
C VAL A 9 15.29 -12.75 6.94
N LEU A 10 14.95 -12.19 5.78
CA LEU A 10 15.25 -12.79 4.48
C LEU A 10 16.56 -12.23 3.92
N VAL A 11 17.58 -13.08 3.80
CA VAL A 11 18.87 -12.73 3.20
C VAL A 11 18.92 -13.21 1.76
N LEU A 12 19.17 -12.29 0.84
CA LEU A 12 19.24 -12.46 -0.61
C LEU A 12 20.70 -12.25 -1.06
N SER A 13 21.44 -13.35 -1.22
CA SER A 13 22.86 -13.30 -1.62
C SER A 13 23.02 -13.63 -3.10
N GLY A 14 23.86 -12.88 -3.80
CA GLY A 14 24.21 -13.23 -5.18
C GLY A 14 25.00 -12.18 -5.96
N HIS A 15 25.05 -10.93 -5.52
CA HIS A 15 25.96 -9.97 -6.15
C HIS A 15 27.41 -10.28 -5.78
N ALA A 16 28.31 -10.04 -6.73
CA ALA A 16 29.75 -10.24 -6.53
C ALA A 16 30.43 -9.03 -5.88
N GLU A 17 29.78 -7.87 -5.93
CA GLU A 17 30.25 -6.62 -5.37
C GLU A 17 29.10 -5.86 -4.67
N ARG A 18 29.44 -4.74 -4.03
CA ARG A 18 28.53 -3.84 -3.31
C ARG A 18 27.21 -3.62 -4.04
N VAL A 19 26.10 -3.89 -3.35
CA VAL A 19 24.78 -3.40 -3.75
C VAL A 19 24.77 -1.89 -3.57
N THR A 20 24.33 -1.14 -4.56
CA THR A 20 24.36 0.33 -4.55
C THR A 20 22.96 0.91 -4.43
N SER A 21 21.96 0.17 -4.88
CA SER A 21 20.56 0.59 -4.87
C SER A 21 19.65 -0.62 -4.72
N VAL A 22 18.63 -0.51 -3.89
CA VAL A 22 17.55 -1.48 -3.74
C VAL A 22 16.22 -0.77 -3.99
N ALA A 23 15.23 -1.49 -4.51
CA ALA A 23 13.89 -0.94 -4.72
C ALA A 23 12.83 -2.05 -4.61
N PHE A 24 11.66 -1.74 -4.07
CA PHE A 24 10.50 -2.62 -4.12
C PHE A 24 9.66 -2.34 -5.35
N SER A 25 9.03 -3.38 -5.91
CA SER A 25 7.91 -3.17 -6.81
C SER A 25 6.72 -2.57 -6.04
N PRO A 26 5.82 -1.84 -6.71
CA PRO A 26 4.73 -1.14 -6.03
C PRO A 26 3.79 -2.03 -5.20
N ASN A 27 3.70 -3.31 -5.57
CA ASN A 27 2.92 -4.31 -4.84
C ASN A 27 3.71 -5.04 -3.74
N GLY A 28 4.96 -4.64 -3.46
CA GLY A 28 5.83 -5.28 -2.46
C GLY A 28 6.23 -6.72 -2.78
N ARG A 29 5.88 -7.25 -3.96
CA ARG A 29 6.17 -8.64 -4.34
C ARG A 29 7.61 -8.83 -4.78
N LEU A 30 8.13 -7.90 -5.59
CA LEU A 30 9.49 -7.99 -6.12
C LEU A 30 10.39 -7.03 -5.36
N VAL A 31 11.63 -7.45 -5.16
CA VAL A 31 12.75 -6.58 -4.78
C VAL A 31 13.73 -6.59 -5.93
N ALA A 32 14.17 -5.43 -6.39
CA ALA A 32 15.28 -5.29 -7.31
C ALA A 32 16.50 -4.77 -6.56
N SER A 33 17.69 -5.19 -6.99
CA SER A 33 18.96 -4.73 -6.45
C SER A 33 19.96 -4.48 -7.57
N GLY A 34 20.47 -3.25 -7.65
CA GLY A 34 21.57 -2.86 -8.53
C GLY A 34 22.90 -2.90 -7.78
N SER A 35 23.98 -3.28 -8.46
CA SER A 35 25.30 -3.46 -7.85
C SER A 35 26.43 -2.91 -8.69
N ALA A 36 27.56 -2.67 -8.01
CA ALA A 36 28.85 -2.40 -8.64
C ALA A 36 29.32 -3.54 -9.56
N ASP A 37 28.79 -4.76 -9.38
CA ASP A 37 29.03 -5.90 -10.28
C ASP A 37 28.36 -5.77 -11.65
N ARG A 38 27.72 -4.62 -11.92
CA ARG A 38 27.13 -4.21 -13.21
C ARG A 38 25.83 -4.94 -13.55
N THR A 39 25.24 -5.60 -12.56
CA THR A 39 24.05 -6.43 -12.75
C THR A 39 22.92 -5.94 -11.87
N ILE A 40 21.69 -6.17 -12.34
CA ILE A 40 20.50 -6.04 -11.50
C ILE A 40 20.03 -7.44 -11.16
N ARG A 41 19.64 -7.68 -9.91
CA ARG A 41 18.95 -8.91 -9.52
C ARG A 41 17.53 -8.57 -9.12
N VAL A 42 16.57 -9.32 -9.64
CA VAL A 42 15.15 -9.23 -9.26
C VAL A 42 14.76 -10.48 -8.50
N TRP A 43 14.20 -10.30 -7.32
CA TRP A 43 13.85 -11.32 -6.34
C TRP A 43 12.34 -11.32 -6.14
N ASP A 44 11.69 -12.47 -6.28
CA ASP A 44 10.25 -12.62 -6.02
C ASP A 44 10.02 -13.14 -4.59
N LEU A 45 9.38 -12.33 -3.75
CA LEU A 45 9.15 -12.62 -2.34
C LEU A 45 7.96 -13.56 -2.07
N GLN A 46 7.10 -13.86 -3.06
CA GLN A 46 5.92 -14.71 -2.87
C GLN A 46 6.16 -16.18 -3.22
N LEU A 47 7.14 -16.48 -4.05
CA LEU A 47 7.41 -17.86 -4.46
C LEU A 47 8.38 -18.49 -3.45
N ASN A 48 8.04 -19.67 -2.92
CA ASN A 48 8.96 -20.55 -2.18
C ASN A 48 10.21 -20.97 -3.00
N GLN A 49 10.34 -20.46 -4.23
CA GLN A 49 11.57 -20.40 -5.00
C GLN A 49 11.94 -18.92 -5.20
N LEU A 50 12.80 -18.40 -4.32
CA LEU A 50 13.39 -17.07 -4.44
C LEU A 50 14.38 -17.08 -5.62
N PHE A 51 13.85 -17.03 -6.84
CA PHE A 51 14.63 -16.95 -8.07
C PHE A 51 15.17 -15.53 -8.24
N ALA A 52 16.49 -15.40 -8.31
CA ALA A 52 17.14 -14.15 -8.67
C ALA A 52 17.25 -14.08 -10.20
N ARG A 53 16.41 -13.29 -10.86
CA ARG A 53 16.64 -13.00 -12.27
C ARG A 53 17.78 -12.01 -12.38
N LYS A 54 18.85 -12.40 -13.08
CA LYS A 54 20.01 -11.55 -13.33
C LYS A 54 19.79 -10.78 -14.64
N LEU A 55 19.80 -9.46 -14.57
CA LEU A 55 19.69 -8.56 -15.71
C LEU A 55 21.08 -8.03 -16.04
N GLU A 56 21.55 -8.32 -17.25
CA GLU A 56 22.90 -7.99 -17.72
C GLU A 56 22.88 -7.07 -18.94
N GLY A 57 23.80 -6.11 -18.99
CA GLY A 57 23.95 -5.24 -20.14
C GLY A 57 24.70 -3.94 -19.89
N HIS A 58 24.78 -3.49 -18.64
CA HIS A 58 25.63 -2.35 -18.29
C HIS A 58 27.11 -2.75 -18.34
N SER A 59 27.96 -1.82 -18.79
CA SER A 59 29.43 -2.01 -18.80
C SER A 59 30.12 -1.38 -17.58
N GLY A 60 29.38 -0.61 -16.78
CA GLY A 60 29.83 0.03 -15.54
C GLY A 60 28.94 -0.33 -14.35
N ALA A 61 29.37 0.05 -13.15
CA ALA A 61 28.59 -0.12 -11.93
C ALA A 61 27.21 0.52 -12.08
N ILE A 62 26.19 -0.11 -11.53
CA ILE A 62 24.85 0.49 -11.45
C ILE A 62 24.84 1.29 -10.15
N ASP A 63 24.46 2.56 -10.17
CA ASP A 63 24.41 3.39 -8.95
C ASP A 63 22.96 3.64 -8.49
N SER A 64 21.97 3.52 -9.38
CA SER A 64 20.55 3.68 -9.03
C SER A 64 19.65 2.77 -9.85
N ILE A 65 18.61 2.25 -9.19
CA ILE A 65 17.49 1.56 -9.81
C ILE A 65 16.16 2.11 -9.31
N ALA A 66 15.13 2.07 -10.17
CA ALA A 66 13.77 2.45 -9.79
C ALA A 66 12.76 1.53 -10.46
N PHE A 67 11.73 1.12 -9.72
CA PHE A 67 10.54 0.51 -10.34
C PHE A 67 9.63 1.59 -10.90
N SER A 68 9.05 1.32 -12.06
CA SER A 68 7.89 2.08 -12.52
C SER A 68 6.72 1.92 -11.53
N PRO A 69 5.90 2.96 -11.32
CA PRO A 69 4.69 2.89 -10.50
C PRO A 69 3.67 1.82 -10.94
N LYS A 70 3.68 1.43 -12.22
CA LYS A 70 2.89 0.30 -12.73
C LYS A 70 3.49 -1.07 -12.37
N GLY A 71 4.73 -1.12 -11.89
CA GLY A 71 5.47 -2.32 -11.50
C GLY A 71 5.96 -3.17 -12.67
N THR A 72 5.78 -2.71 -13.90
CA THR A 72 6.08 -3.48 -15.13
C THR A 72 7.50 -3.27 -15.63
N LEU A 73 8.10 -2.12 -15.31
CA LEU A 73 9.44 -1.71 -15.74
C LEU A 73 10.36 -1.45 -14.55
N ILE A 74 11.66 -1.66 -14.76
CA ILE A 74 12.76 -1.21 -13.91
C ILE A 74 13.63 -0.28 -14.77
N ALA A 75 14.02 0.87 -14.23
CA ALA A 75 15.04 1.75 -14.78
C ALA A 75 16.34 1.58 -14.01
N SER A 76 17.48 1.68 -14.69
CA SER A 76 18.81 1.65 -14.06
C SER A 76 19.73 2.72 -14.62
N GLY A 77 20.36 3.49 -13.74
CA GLY A 77 21.43 4.45 -14.05
C GLY A 77 22.80 3.89 -13.67
N SER A 78 23.78 4.09 -14.54
CA SER A 78 25.10 3.45 -14.41
C SER A 78 26.28 4.38 -14.68
N ARG A 79 27.45 3.94 -14.21
CA ARG A 79 28.77 4.50 -14.53
C ARG A 79 29.22 4.30 -15.97
N ASP A 80 28.46 3.56 -16.78
CA ASP A 80 28.62 3.55 -18.24
C ASP A 80 27.94 4.72 -18.95
N TYR A 81 27.40 5.68 -18.18
CA TYR A 81 26.73 6.89 -18.64
C TYR A 81 25.39 6.62 -19.34
N THR A 82 24.87 5.41 -19.24
CA THR A 82 23.59 5.03 -19.87
C THR A 82 22.50 4.76 -18.84
N ILE A 83 21.27 5.02 -19.25
CA ILE A 83 20.08 4.48 -18.57
C ILE A 83 19.58 3.29 -19.37
N ARG A 84 19.14 2.24 -18.68
CA ARG A 84 18.48 1.10 -19.33
C ARG A 84 17.13 0.82 -18.69
N LEU A 85 16.18 0.39 -19.52
CA LEU A 85 14.88 -0.09 -19.07
C LEU A 85 14.74 -1.58 -19.28
N TRP A 86 14.17 -2.23 -18.27
CA TRP A 86 14.00 -3.67 -18.19
C TRP A 86 12.56 -3.99 -17.87
N ASN A 87 12.02 -5.05 -18.48
CA ASN A 87 10.76 -5.60 -18.04
C ASN A 87 10.97 -6.30 -16.69
N ALA A 88 10.21 -5.91 -15.67
CA ALA A 88 10.35 -6.42 -14.31
C ALA A 88 10.09 -7.94 -14.19
N TYR A 89 9.28 -8.51 -15.09
CA TYR A 89 8.84 -9.90 -15.03
C TYR A 89 9.57 -10.80 -16.02
N SER A 90 9.90 -10.31 -17.22
CA SER A 90 10.64 -11.05 -18.24
C SER A 90 12.16 -10.84 -18.13
N GLY A 91 12.61 -9.71 -17.57
CA GLY A 91 14.00 -9.33 -17.51
C GLY A 91 14.58 -8.84 -18.84
N ASP A 92 13.75 -8.77 -19.88
CA ASP A 92 14.18 -8.33 -21.20
C ASP A 92 14.43 -6.81 -21.20
N LYS A 93 15.39 -6.38 -22.02
CA LYS A 93 15.62 -4.96 -22.30
C LYS A 93 14.45 -4.44 -23.14
N VAL A 94 13.86 -3.32 -22.72
CA VAL A 94 12.64 -2.78 -23.36
C VAL A 94 12.98 -1.82 -24.50
N ALA A 95 14.16 -1.19 -24.45
CA ALA A 95 14.63 -0.25 -25.46
C ALA A 95 16.17 -0.30 -25.58
N SER A 96 16.71 0.39 -26.58
CA SER A 96 18.14 0.71 -26.62
C SER A 96 18.57 1.52 -25.39
N PRO A 97 19.86 1.49 -25.00
CA PRO A 97 20.35 2.32 -23.90
C PRO A 97 20.07 3.80 -24.16
N PHE A 98 19.64 4.53 -23.14
CA PHE A 98 19.39 5.96 -23.26
C PHE A 98 20.73 6.68 -23.16
N LEU A 99 21.08 7.42 -24.20
CA LEU A 99 22.39 8.06 -24.38
C LEU A 99 22.24 9.58 -24.29
N GLY A 100 23.10 10.23 -23.50
CA GLY A 100 23.18 11.69 -23.46
C GLY A 100 23.93 12.27 -22.28
N HIS A 101 23.93 11.61 -21.12
CA HIS A 101 24.82 11.98 -20.02
C HIS A 101 26.29 11.76 -20.40
N THR A 102 27.18 12.61 -19.89
CA THR A 102 28.63 12.56 -20.21
C THR A 102 29.49 12.04 -19.07
N ASP A 103 28.89 11.74 -17.91
CA ASP A 103 29.55 11.14 -16.74
C ASP A 103 28.52 10.29 -15.95
N TRP A 104 28.95 9.69 -14.84
CA TRP A 104 28.19 8.70 -14.05
C TRP A 104 26.79 9.17 -13.67
N ILE A 105 25.81 8.28 -13.88
CA ILE A 105 24.42 8.53 -13.49
C ILE A 105 24.19 8.01 -12.08
N TRP A 106 23.95 8.92 -11.14
CA TRP A 106 23.80 8.59 -9.71
C TRP A 106 22.37 8.30 -9.31
N SER A 107 21.38 8.83 -10.04
CA SER A 107 19.97 8.66 -9.69
C SER A 107 19.09 8.57 -10.92
N VAL A 108 18.11 7.68 -10.87
CA VAL A 108 17.01 7.58 -11.82
C VAL A 108 15.68 7.51 -11.08
N ALA A 109 14.64 8.13 -11.64
CA ALA A 109 13.29 8.11 -11.08
C ALA A 109 12.24 8.06 -12.20
N PHE A 110 11.13 7.34 -11.98
CA PHE A 110 9.99 7.34 -12.89
C PHE A 110 8.97 8.43 -12.52
N SER A 111 8.30 8.99 -13.52
CA SER A 111 7.05 9.74 -13.31
C SER A 111 5.92 8.80 -12.86
N LEU A 112 4.91 9.32 -12.14
CA LEU A 112 3.83 8.51 -11.55
C LEU A 112 3.02 7.72 -12.60
N ASP A 113 2.85 8.28 -13.80
CA ASP A 113 2.19 7.66 -14.95
C ASP A 113 3.06 6.61 -15.68
N SER A 114 4.33 6.47 -15.27
CA SER A 114 5.36 5.59 -15.85
C SER A 114 5.75 5.94 -17.29
N THR A 115 5.48 7.16 -17.76
CA THR A 115 5.76 7.58 -19.15
C THR A 115 7.13 8.22 -19.32
N ARG A 116 7.72 8.75 -18.23
CA ARG A 116 9.00 9.46 -18.25
C ARG A 116 9.96 8.91 -17.19
N VAL A 117 11.24 9.09 -17.46
CA VAL A 117 12.34 8.85 -16.52
C VAL A 117 13.13 10.14 -16.36
N ALA A 118 13.42 10.52 -15.11
CA ALA A 118 14.36 11.59 -14.78
C ALA A 118 15.69 10.98 -14.34
N SER A 119 16.79 11.66 -14.60
CA SER A 119 18.12 11.23 -14.16
C SER A 119 18.97 12.39 -13.67
N GLY A 120 19.74 12.14 -12.61
CA GLY A 120 20.77 13.04 -12.09
C GLY A 120 22.16 12.44 -12.25
N SER A 121 23.12 13.26 -12.68
CA SER A 121 24.47 12.79 -13.05
C SER A 121 25.61 13.60 -12.43
N ARG A 122 26.78 12.97 -12.42
CA ARG A 122 28.07 13.58 -12.13
C ARG A 122 28.45 14.67 -13.12
N ASP A 123 27.85 14.69 -14.31
CA ASP A 123 28.00 15.79 -15.27
C ASP A 123 27.31 17.09 -14.85
N CYS A 124 26.69 17.13 -13.66
CA CYS A 124 25.98 18.26 -13.06
C CYS A 124 24.62 18.59 -13.72
N SER A 125 24.12 17.76 -14.64
CA SER A 125 22.82 17.94 -15.27
C SER A 125 21.73 17.03 -14.69
N VAL A 126 20.49 17.49 -14.78
CA VAL A 126 19.29 16.65 -14.73
C VAL A 126 18.75 16.47 -16.15
N ARG A 127 18.27 15.28 -16.51
CA ARG A 127 17.67 15.01 -17.82
C ARG A 127 16.35 14.26 -17.69
N VAL A 128 15.46 14.46 -18.66
CA VAL A 128 14.16 13.77 -18.76
C VAL A 128 14.09 13.00 -20.06
N TRP A 129 13.62 11.76 -19.97
CA TRP A 129 13.59 10.80 -21.05
C TRP A 129 12.18 10.25 -21.20
N ASN A 130 11.78 10.00 -22.44
CA ASN A 130 10.58 9.23 -22.71
C ASN A 130 10.84 7.76 -22.38
N ALA A 131 10.06 7.16 -21.48
CA ALA A 131 10.27 5.79 -21.04
C ALA A 131 9.97 4.75 -22.14
N SER A 132 9.22 5.10 -23.18
CA SER A 132 8.88 4.15 -24.26
C SER A 132 9.91 4.18 -25.38
N THR A 133 10.40 5.36 -25.76
CA THR A 133 11.33 5.52 -26.88
C THR A 133 12.79 5.62 -26.45
N GLY A 134 13.06 6.10 -25.24
CA GLY A 134 14.40 6.42 -24.76
C GLY A 134 14.97 7.72 -25.28
N GLU A 135 14.14 8.53 -25.95
CA GLU A 135 14.53 9.84 -26.44
C GLU A 135 14.53 10.87 -25.32
N ILE A 136 15.41 11.86 -25.43
CA ILE A 136 15.47 13.01 -24.54
C ILE A 136 14.27 13.90 -24.84
N GLU A 137 13.50 14.28 -23.81
CA GLU A 137 12.30 15.11 -24.00
C GLU A 137 12.60 16.62 -23.99
N ALA A 138 13.71 17.04 -23.36
CA ALA A 138 14.10 18.43 -23.26
C ALA A 138 15.63 18.58 -23.12
N ASP A 139 16.15 19.77 -23.42
CA ASP A 139 17.57 20.08 -23.21
C ASP A 139 18.01 19.77 -21.76
N PRO A 140 19.29 19.48 -21.50
CA PRO A 140 19.74 19.15 -20.16
C PRO A 140 19.49 20.30 -19.18
N PHE A 141 18.99 19.98 -18.00
CA PHE A 141 18.64 20.98 -17.00
C PHE A 141 19.91 21.37 -16.24
N TRP A 142 20.36 22.60 -16.50
CA TRP A 142 21.56 23.17 -15.91
C TRP A 142 21.19 24.16 -14.79
N GLY A 143 21.89 24.06 -13.66
CA GLY A 143 21.73 24.99 -12.55
C GLY A 143 22.52 24.59 -11.31
N HIS A 144 22.71 23.28 -11.09
CA HIS A 144 23.70 22.80 -10.12
C HIS A 144 25.12 23.04 -10.61
N SER A 145 26.00 23.47 -9.69
CA SER A 145 27.41 23.75 -9.99
C SER A 145 28.33 22.54 -9.79
N GLN A 146 27.77 21.44 -9.27
CA GLN A 146 28.45 20.21 -8.88
C GLN A 146 27.54 19.00 -9.13
N PRO A 147 28.05 17.75 -9.04
CA PRO A 147 27.30 16.53 -9.28
C PRO A 147 25.92 16.46 -8.62
N VAL A 148 24.93 15.99 -9.38
CA VAL A 148 23.57 15.73 -8.91
C VAL A 148 23.50 14.29 -8.39
N PHE A 149 23.16 14.12 -7.11
CA PHE A 149 23.14 12.81 -6.46
C PHE A 149 21.77 12.16 -6.44
N SER A 150 20.68 12.95 -6.41
CA SER A 150 19.33 12.43 -6.30
C SER A 150 18.35 13.27 -7.11
N VAL A 151 17.41 12.60 -7.77
CA VAL A 151 16.28 13.22 -8.46
C VAL A 151 14.98 12.49 -8.10
N ALA A 152 13.87 13.23 -8.05
CA ALA A 152 12.53 12.66 -7.91
C ALA A 152 11.50 13.51 -8.65
N PHE A 153 10.47 12.88 -9.22
CA PHE A 153 9.30 13.58 -9.74
C PHE A 153 8.36 13.98 -8.61
N SER A 154 7.67 15.11 -8.79
CA SER A 154 6.47 15.40 -8.00
C SER A 154 5.37 14.36 -8.32
N PRO A 155 4.40 14.15 -7.42
CA PRO A 155 3.32 13.17 -7.63
C PRO A 155 2.47 13.42 -8.88
N ASP A 156 2.25 14.69 -9.23
CA ASP A 156 1.56 15.10 -10.46
C ASP A 156 2.43 14.99 -11.72
N GLY A 157 3.73 14.70 -11.56
CA GLY A 157 4.73 14.62 -12.61
C GLY A 157 5.10 15.96 -13.25
N THR A 158 4.58 17.09 -12.77
CA THR A 158 4.83 18.39 -13.42
C THR A 158 6.19 18.98 -13.04
N ARG A 159 6.75 18.56 -11.91
CA ARG A 159 8.02 19.05 -11.37
C ARG A 159 9.01 17.92 -11.14
N ILE A 160 10.29 18.28 -11.10
CA ILE A 160 11.38 17.42 -10.63
C ILE A 160 12.08 18.14 -9.48
N VAL A 161 12.48 17.43 -8.44
CA VAL A 161 13.40 17.92 -7.42
C VAL A 161 14.76 17.25 -7.60
N SER A 162 15.85 17.99 -7.39
CA SER A 162 17.21 17.45 -7.39
C SER A 162 17.99 17.88 -6.16
N GLY A 163 18.82 16.96 -5.63
CA GLY A 163 19.79 17.22 -4.56
C GLY A 163 21.22 17.02 -5.06
N SER A 164 22.13 17.91 -4.64
CA SER A 164 23.47 18.02 -5.25
C SER A 164 24.61 18.10 -4.23
N ARG A 165 25.81 17.81 -4.74
CA ARG A 165 27.08 18.03 -4.07
C ARG A 165 27.37 19.51 -3.78
N ASP A 166 26.70 20.44 -4.44
CA ASP A 166 26.80 21.88 -4.12
C ASP A 166 26.00 22.31 -2.87
N HIS A 167 25.46 21.35 -2.13
CA HIS A 167 24.69 21.52 -0.89
C HIS A 167 23.29 22.09 -1.10
N THR A 168 22.85 22.24 -2.36
CA THR A 168 21.55 22.82 -2.67
C THR A 168 20.55 21.80 -3.19
N ILE A 169 19.29 22.21 -3.16
CA ILE A 169 18.17 21.50 -3.77
C ILE A 169 17.50 22.44 -4.77
N ILE A 170 17.10 21.94 -5.93
CA ILE A 170 16.42 22.73 -6.95
C ILE A 170 15.14 22.02 -7.39
N VAL A 171 14.05 22.79 -7.57
CA VAL A 171 12.81 22.32 -8.17
C VAL A 171 12.70 22.86 -9.59
N TRP A 172 12.52 21.94 -10.54
CA TRP A 172 12.48 22.20 -11.98
C TRP A 172 11.07 21.96 -12.52
N ASP A 173 10.72 22.67 -13.57
CA ASP A 173 9.63 22.29 -14.44
C ASP A 173 10.04 21.07 -15.27
N ALA A 174 9.27 19.99 -15.20
CA ALA A 174 9.65 18.71 -15.81
C ALA A 174 9.61 18.70 -17.35
N HIS A 175 8.96 19.69 -17.97
CA HIS A 175 8.80 19.76 -19.42
C HIS A 175 9.81 20.69 -20.07
N SER A 176 10.05 21.85 -19.48
CA SER A 176 10.93 22.89 -20.02
C SER A 176 12.33 22.87 -19.43
N GLY A 177 12.52 22.26 -18.25
CA GLY A 177 13.78 22.34 -17.52
C GLY A 177 14.05 23.67 -16.82
N ALA A 178 13.09 24.58 -16.82
CA ALA A 178 13.21 25.84 -16.11
C ALA A 178 13.26 25.60 -14.60
N ILE A 179 14.08 26.37 -13.89
CA ILE A 179 14.08 26.40 -12.42
C ILE A 179 12.79 27.10 -11.97
N LEU A 180 11.94 26.36 -11.26
CA LEU A 180 10.69 26.89 -10.68
C LEU A 180 10.94 27.47 -9.30
N VAL A 181 11.69 26.76 -8.45
CA VAL A 181 11.96 27.15 -7.07
C VAL A 181 13.38 26.73 -6.67
N GLY A 182 14.06 27.60 -5.92
CA GLY A 182 15.40 27.37 -5.40
C GLY A 182 16.48 28.23 -6.06
N PRO A 183 17.76 27.95 -5.80
CA PRO A 183 18.25 26.85 -4.97
C PRO A 183 17.88 26.98 -3.49
N PHE A 184 17.44 25.88 -2.87
CA PHE A 184 17.15 25.83 -1.44
C PHE A 184 18.48 25.84 -0.68
N GLN A 185 18.63 26.80 0.22
CA GLN A 185 19.84 26.99 1.03
C GLN A 185 19.56 26.54 2.47
N GLY A 186 20.48 25.77 3.05
CA GLY A 186 20.41 25.39 4.46
C GLY A 186 21.26 24.18 4.82
N HIS A 187 21.41 23.21 3.92
CA HIS A 187 22.37 22.13 4.13
C HIS A 187 23.81 22.65 4.06
N THR A 188 24.69 22.14 4.92
CA THR A 188 26.08 22.61 5.00
C THR A 188 27.08 21.67 4.32
N ASP A 189 26.61 20.54 3.80
CA ASP A 189 27.37 19.54 3.06
C ASP A 189 26.44 18.84 2.03
N TRP A 190 26.97 17.90 1.27
CA TRP A 190 26.34 17.24 0.12
C TRP A 190 24.93 16.73 0.41
N VAL A 191 23.97 17.05 -0.46
CA VAL A 191 22.61 16.52 -0.39
C VAL A 191 22.55 15.19 -1.15
N TRP A 192 22.46 14.09 -0.41
CA TRP A 192 22.51 12.74 -0.98
C TRP A 192 21.18 12.25 -1.50
N SER A 193 20.08 12.67 -0.88
CA SER A 193 18.75 12.14 -1.17
C SER A 193 17.71 13.24 -1.03
N VAL A 194 16.80 13.30 -2.00
CA VAL A 194 15.61 14.16 -2.00
C VAL A 194 14.39 13.34 -2.41
N VAL A 195 13.26 13.60 -1.77
CA VAL A 195 11.98 12.95 -2.08
C VAL A 195 10.83 13.93 -1.89
N TYR A 196 9.78 13.78 -2.69
CA TYR A 196 8.51 14.47 -2.47
C TYR A 196 7.65 13.70 -1.48
N SER A 197 6.83 14.43 -0.71
CA SER A 197 5.67 13.83 -0.05
C SER A 197 4.63 13.38 -1.09
N PHE A 198 3.76 12.45 -0.73
CA PHE A 198 2.78 11.87 -1.65
C PHE A 198 1.75 12.88 -2.19
N ASP A 199 1.45 13.92 -1.41
CA ASP A 199 0.62 15.07 -1.81
C ASP A 199 1.40 16.13 -2.62
N GLY A 200 2.73 16.02 -2.70
CA GLY A 200 3.60 16.93 -3.42
C GLY A 200 3.81 18.29 -2.74
N THR A 201 3.30 18.48 -1.53
CA THR A 201 3.37 19.76 -0.81
C THR A 201 4.73 19.99 -0.15
N CYS A 202 5.43 18.91 0.20
CA CYS A 202 6.67 18.94 0.94
C CYS A 202 7.78 18.17 0.20
N ILE A 203 9.03 18.56 0.47
CA ILE A 203 10.23 17.84 0.06
C ILE A 203 11.02 17.49 1.31
N ALA A 204 11.45 16.25 1.47
CA ALA A 204 12.45 15.87 2.47
C ALA A 204 13.81 15.70 1.82
N SER A 205 14.87 16.06 2.55
CA SER A 205 16.25 15.89 2.10
C SER A 205 17.14 15.34 3.19
N GLY A 206 18.03 14.42 2.81
CA GLY A 206 19.09 13.87 3.65
C GLY A 206 20.46 14.33 3.16
N SER A 207 21.32 14.75 4.09
CA SER A 207 22.64 15.29 3.76
C SER A 207 23.79 14.65 4.53
N ARG A 208 24.99 14.78 3.96
CA ARG A 208 26.26 14.49 4.60
C ARG A 208 26.50 15.32 5.86
N ASP A 209 25.80 16.45 6.01
CA ASP A 209 25.80 17.26 7.24
C ASP A 209 25.10 16.57 8.42
N ARG A 210 24.61 15.35 8.24
CA ARG A 210 23.97 14.47 9.23
C ARG A 210 22.56 14.91 9.62
N THR A 211 21.99 15.87 8.90
CA THR A 211 20.64 16.36 9.15
C THR A 211 19.67 15.87 8.08
N ILE A 212 18.40 15.83 8.48
CA ILE A 212 17.28 15.75 7.55
C ILE A 212 16.55 17.09 7.61
N ARG A 213 16.18 17.62 6.44
CA ARG A 213 15.40 18.86 6.36
C ARG A 213 14.10 18.62 5.60
N LEU A 214 13.06 19.33 6.00
CA LEU A 214 11.75 19.34 5.35
C LEU A 214 11.48 20.74 4.80
N TRP A 215 11.07 20.81 3.54
CA TRP A 215 10.91 22.05 2.78
C TRP A 215 9.52 22.13 2.20
N ASP A 216 8.97 23.33 2.13
CA ASP A 216 7.77 23.60 1.34
C ASP A 216 8.14 23.53 -0.14
N ALA A 217 7.45 22.68 -0.90
CA ALA A 217 7.80 22.39 -2.29
C ALA A 217 7.55 23.55 -3.26
N THR A 218 6.78 24.57 -2.85
CA THR A 218 6.38 25.69 -3.70
C THR A 218 7.20 26.95 -3.43
N SER A 219 7.59 27.18 -2.18
CA SER A 219 8.37 28.34 -1.76
C SER A 219 9.84 28.02 -1.50
N GLY A 220 10.20 26.76 -1.25
CA GLY A 220 11.55 26.36 -0.87
C GLY A 220 11.95 26.75 0.54
N ILE A 221 10.99 27.18 1.36
CA ILE A 221 11.22 27.57 2.75
C ILE A 221 11.28 26.32 3.64
N PRO A 222 12.23 26.21 4.58
CA PRO A 222 12.21 25.14 5.58
C PRO A 222 10.91 25.15 6.38
N LEU A 223 10.22 24.02 6.46
CA LEU A 223 8.97 23.87 7.23
C LEU A 223 9.20 23.71 8.73
N MET A 224 10.42 23.34 9.11
CA MET A 224 10.82 23.15 10.50
C MET A 224 12.35 23.20 10.64
N GLU A 225 12.80 23.25 11.89
CA GLU A 225 14.21 23.06 12.22
C GLU A 225 14.73 21.69 11.72
N PRO A 226 16.02 21.58 11.39
CA PRO A 226 16.62 20.32 10.94
C PRO A 226 16.43 19.22 11.97
N LEU A 227 16.10 18.02 11.50
CA LEU A 227 16.06 16.83 12.33
C LEU A 227 17.50 16.34 12.54
N GLU A 228 17.97 16.49 13.77
CA GLU A 228 19.31 16.08 14.21
C GLU A 228 19.23 14.80 15.05
N GLY A 229 20.20 13.90 14.86
CA GLY A 229 20.29 12.65 15.62
C GLY A 229 21.22 11.61 15.00
N HIS A 230 21.40 11.64 13.68
CA HIS A 230 22.37 10.78 13.01
C HIS A 230 23.80 11.19 13.37
N SER A 231 24.65 10.22 13.72
CA SER A 231 26.09 10.48 13.94
C SER A 231 26.92 10.39 12.64
N GLY A 232 26.30 9.97 11.53
CA GLY A 232 26.91 9.86 10.21
C GLY A 232 26.09 10.57 9.11
N ALA A 233 26.61 10.56 7.89
CA ALA A 233 25.93 11.12 6.73
C ALA A 233 24.58 10.44 6.49
N VAL A 234 23.52 11.23 6.30
CA VAL A 234 22.21 10.71 5.91
C VAL A 234 22.23 10.50 4.40
N ASN A 235 22.33 9.25 4.00
CA ASN A 235 22.48 8.89 2.59
C ASN A 235 21.13 8.78 1.88
N LEU A 236 20.07 8.44 2.63
CA LEU A 236 18.75 8.15 2.08
C LEU A 236 17.66 8.67 3.02
N VAL A 237 16.63 9.26 2.43
CA VAL A 237 15.40 9.66 3.10
C VAL A 237 14.20 9.20 2.28
N ASP A 238 13.11 8.86 2.97
CA ASP A 238 11.82 8.58 2.36
C ASP A 238 10.70 9.12 3.25
N ILE A 239 9.56 9.49 2.66
CA ILE A 239 8.40 10.00 3.40
C ILE A 239 7.28 8.98 3.30
N SER A 240 6.65 8.65 4.43
CA SER A 240 5.49 7.77 4.45
C SER A 240 4.35 8.35 3.61
N THR A 241 3.53 7.48 3.03
CA THR A 241 2.42 7.89 2.15
C THR A 241 1.37 8.76 2.85
N ASP A 242 1.24 8.64 4.17
CA ASP A 242 0.38 9.48 5.01
C ASP A 242 1.04 10.80 5.44
N GLY A 243 2.30 11.03 5.07
CA GLY A 243 3.06 12.25 5.38
C GLY A 243 3.41 12.42 6.86
N ASN A 244 3.19 11.42 7.70
CA ASN A 244 3.43 11.53 9.14
C ASN A 244 4.84 11.15 9.56
N PHE A 245 5.53 10.33 8.76
CA PHE A 245 6.83 9.79 9.11
C PHE A 245 7.88 10.02 8.03
N ILE A 246 9.12 10.21 8.47
CA ILE A 246 10.30 10.16 7.60
C ILE A 246 11.10 8.93 7.98
N LEU A 247 11.44 8.09 7.00
CA LEU A 247 12.50 7.10 7.18
C LEU A 247 13.82 7.70 6.73
N SER A 248 14.88 7.40 7.47
CA SER A 248 16.23 7.83 7.09
C SER A 248 17.25 6.74 7.36
N GLY A 249 18.20 6.59 6.43
CA GLY A 249 19.33 5.68 6.55
C GLY A 249 20.65 6.44 6.52
N SER A 250 21.52 6.16 7.49
CA SER A 250 22.83 6.79 7.62
C SER A 250 23.98 5.83 7.29
N ALA A 251 25.11 6.40 6.86
CA ALA A 251 26.35 5.68 6.55
C ALA A 251 26.90 4.82 7.72
N ASN A 252 26.50 5.14 8.95
CA ASN A 252 26.85 4.40 10.16
C ASN A 252 25.90 3.23 10.48
N GLN A 253 25.07 2.81 9.52
CA GLN A 253 24.05 1.76 9.66
C GLN A 253 22.88 2.09 10.61
N ALA A 254 22.78 3.34 11.11
CA ALA A 254 21.60 3.76 11.86
C ALA A 254 20.43 4.04 10.90
N ILE A 255 19.26 3.50 11.24
CA ILE A 255 18.01 3.77 10.55
C ILE A 255 17.04 4.35 11.56
N TYR A 256 16.49 5.51 11.25
CA TYR A 256 15.53 6.19 12.11
C TYR A 256 14.22 6.42 11.39
N LEU A 257 13.13 6.11 12.09
CA LEU A 257 11.79 6.54 11.76
C LEU A 257 11.47 7.78 12.60
N TRP A 258 11.24 8.90 11.95
CA TRP A 258 10.94 10.18 12.59
C TRP A 258 9.46 10.47 12.50
N ASP A 259 8.82 10.85 13.61
CA ASP A 259 7.47 11.41 13.59
C ASP A 259 7.59 12.93 13.30
N ILE A 260 7.04 13.35 12.16
CA ILE A 260 7.12 14.75 11.69
C ILE A 260 6.38 15.69 12.65
N ARG A 261 5.26 15.24 13.21
CA ARG A 261 4.41 16.05 14.10
C ARG A 261 5.06 16.27 15.46
N THR A 262 5.69 15.24 16.03
CA THR A 262 6.38 15.37 17.33
C THR A 262 7.82 15.85 17.18
N LYS A 263 8.37 15.86 15.95
CA LYS A 263 9.75 16.23 15.64
C LYS A 263 10.77 15.37 16.39
N SER A 264 10.46 14.10 16.59
CA SER A 264 11.28 13.17 17.38
C SER A 264 11.47 11.86 16.66
N ILE A 265 12.53 11.14 17.03
CA ILE A 265 12.72 9.75 16.63
C ILE A 265 11.59 8.93 17.27
N ALA A 266 10.71 8.39 16.42
CA ALA A 266 9.65 7.48 16.84
C ALA A 266 10.23 6.08 17.11
N GLU A 267 11.16 5.64 16.25
CA GLU A 267 11.78 4.34 16.35
C GLU A 267 13.23 4.35 15.85
N VAL A 268 14.10 3.63 16.56
CA VAL A 268 15.46 3.34 16.13
C VAL A 268 15.50 1.90 15.62
N LEU A 269 15.52 1.74 14.31
CA LEU A 269 15.71 0.46 13.67
C LEU A 269 17.22 0.17 13.65
N SER A 270 17.74 -0.35 14.75
CA SER A 270 19.14 -0.81 14.77
C SER A 270 19.24 -2.14 14.05
N HIS A 271 19.85 -2.13 12.87
CA HIS A 271 20.21 -3.35 12.17
C HIS A 271 21.68 -3.69 12.45
N ARG A 272 21.92 -4.78 13.19
CA ARG A 272 23.24 -5.40 13.32
C ARG A 272 23.25 -6.67 12.48
N GLU A 273 23.68 -6.56 11.23
CA GLU A 273 24.20 -7.74 10.53
C GLU A 273 25.71 -7.88 10.80
N PRO A 274 26.25 -9.12 10.79
CA PRO A 274 27.60 -9.39 11.27
C PRO A 274 28.71 -8.83 10.36
N SER A 275 28.42 -8.44 9.11
CA SER A 275 29.45 -7.91 8.20
C SER A 275 28.92 -7.02 7.09
N GLY A 276 29.43 -5.77 7.06
CA GLY A 276 29.34 -4.87 5.90
C GLY A 276 28.63 -3.55 6.14
N VAL A 277 29.04 -2.50 5.44
CA VAL A 277 28.43 -1.16 5.50
C VAL A 277 27.15 -1.15 4.66
N MET A 278 26.04 -0.72 5.28
CA MET A 278 24.78 -0.50 4.57
C MET A 278 24.97 0.61 3.53
N SER A 279 24.60 0.31 2.29
CA SER A 279 24.84 1.17 1.15
C SER A 279 23.56 1.73 0.53
N SER A 280 22.43 1.03 0.72
CA SER A 280 21.13 1.44 0.21
C SER A 280 20.00 0.90 1.08
N ILE A 281 18.87 1.60 1.08
CA ILE A 281 17.65 1.22 1.77
C ILE A 281 16.46 1.49 0.85
N ALA A 282 15.44 0.65 0.92
CA ALA A 282 14.14 0.90 0.32
C ALA A 282 13.04 0.42 1.25
N VAL A 283 11.91 1.10 1.17
CA VAL A 283 10.70 0.75 1.91
C VAL A 283 9.66 0.33 0.88
N SER A 284 8.90 -0.71 1.16
CA SER A 284 7.73 -1.01 0.35
C SER A 284 6.71 0.13 0.48
N LEU A 285 5.88 0.42 -0.53
CA LEU A 285 4.78 1.42 -0.39
C LEU A 285 3.86 1.12 0.80
N ASP A 286 3.72 -0.17 0.93
CA ASP A 286 3.11 -0.97 1.95
C ASP A 286 3.73 -0.73 3.34
N CYS A 287 4.89 -0.06 3.43
CA CYS A 287 5.70 0.31 4.59
C CYS A 287 6.16 -0.86 5.48
N ASN A 288 5.84 -2.08 5.07
CA ASN A 288 5.83 -3.25 5.93
C ASN A 288 7.08 -4.07 5.85
N ARG A 289 7.86 -3.78 4.82
CA ARG A 289 9.12 -4.39 4.53
C ARG A 289 10.12 -3.31 4.22
N ILE A 290 11.32 -3.54 4.74
CA ILE A 290 12.47 -2.70 4.48
C ILE A 290 13.53 -3.59 3.87
N ALA A 291 14.04 -3.19 2.72
CA ALA A 291 15.14 -3.82 2.04
C ALA A 291 16.42 -3.01 2.26
N PHE A 292 17.51 -3.70 2.53
CA PHE A 292 18.82 -3.13 2.77
C PHE A 292 19.81 -3.74 1.79
N GLY A 293 20.53 -2.91 1.05
CA GLY A 293 21.69 -3.33 0.27
C GLY A 293 22.97 -3.11 1.06
N TYR A 294 23.93 -4.03 0.92
CA TYR A 294 25.23 -3.98 1.59
C TYR A 294 26.41 -3.95 0.64
N ASP A 295 27.54 -3.43 1.12
CA ASP A 295 28.84 -3.52 0.45
C ASP A 295 29.33 -4.95 0.20
N SER A 296 28.86 -5.91 1.00
CA SER A 296 29.12 -7.34 0.85
C SER A 296 28.45 -7.98 -0.37
N GLY A 297 27.53 -7.28 -1.04
CA GLY A 297 26.75 -7.83 -2.16
C GLY A 297 25.46 -8.55 -1.73
N SER A 298 25.16 -8.56 -0.43
CA SER A 298 23.90 -9.08 0.10
C SER A 298 22.80 -8.02 0.05
N VAL A 299 21.57 -8.49 -0.16
CA VAL A 299 20.34 -7.72 0.11
C VAL A 299 19.61 -8.39 1.25
N ILE A 300 19.11 -7.62 2.19
CA ILE A 300 18.37 -8.13 3.33
C ILE A 300 17.00 -7.51 3.31
N VAL A 301 15.97 -8.34 3.38
CA VAL A 301 14.59 -7.89 3.48
C VAL A 301 14.11 -8.26 4.87
N ARG A 302 13.72 -7.25 5.64
CA ARG A 302 13.06 -7.40 6.92
C ARG A 302 11.61 -7.04 6.79
N THR A 303 10.78 -7.75 7.53
CA THR A 303 9.38 -7.37 7.76
C THR A 303 9.34 -6.62 9.09
N THR A 304 8.66 -5.48 9.15
CA THR A 304 8.74 -4.52 10.28
C THR A 304 8.01 -4.99 11.54
N PHE A 305 7.45 -6.20 11.55
CA PHE A 305 6.72 -6.76 12.68
C PHE A 305 7.50 -7.90 13.33
N GLU A 306 8.41 -7.57 14.24
CA GLU A 306 8.73 -8.44 15.37
C GLU A 306 8.96 -7.53 16.59
N LEU A 307 7.91 -7.43 17.43
CA LEU A 307 8.03 -6.92 18.79
C LEU A 307 8.83 -7.94 19.60
N ASP A 308 10.11 -7.64 19.78
CA ASP A 308 10.97 -8.39 20.69
C ASP A 308 10.49 -8.15 22.13
N SER A 309 9.56 -8.98 22.59
CA SER A 309 8.91 -8.86 23.91
C SER A 309 9.82 -9.22 25.10
N ASN A 310 11.14 -9.33 24.88
CA ASN A 310 12.10 -9.81 25.88
C ASN A 310 13.42 -9.03 26.00
N ALA A 311 13.47 -7.74 25.62
CA ALA A 311 14.59 -6.89 26.02
C ALA A 311 14.36 -6.32 27.44
N PRO A 312 15.29 -6.51 28.41
CA PRO A 312 15.11 -5.98 29.76
C PRO A 312 15.20 -4.45 29.73
N ALA A 313 14.12 -3.80 30.16
CA ALA A 313 14.08 -2.35 30.36
C ALA A 313 15.06 -1.94 31.48
N SER A 314 16.23 -1.42 31.12
CA SER A 314 17.06 -0.65 32.05
C SER A 314 16.51 0.77 32.14
N ALA A 315 15.54 0.96 33.02
CA ALA A 315 15.00 2.28 33.37
C ALA A 315 15.99 3.05 34.25
N VAL A 316 16.34 4.26 33.83
CA VAL A 316 16.90 5.31 34.69
C VAL A 316 15.76 5.87 35.56
N ALA A 317 15.86 5.70 36.89
CA ALA A 317 14.92 6.20 37.92
C ALA A 317 15.12 7.73 38.14
N ALA A 318 14.25 8.57 38.74
CA ALA A 318 13.04 8.51 39.62
C ALA A 318 12.36 9.93 39.56
N PRO A 319 11.38 10.38 40.41
CA PRO A 319 10.69 9.73 41.54
C PRO A 319 9.14 9.90 41.59
N GLN A 320 8.55 9.26 42.61
CA GLN A 320 7.14 8.93 42.86
C GLN A 320 6.20 10.07 43.28
N GLY A 321 4.88 9.84 43.11
CA GLY A 321 3.83 10.56 43.82
C GLY A 321 2.38 10.06 43.64
N LYS A 322 1.91 9.24 44.61
CA LYS A 322 0.55 9.11 45.20
C LYS A 322 -0.64 8.44 44.45
N ASN A 323 -1.26 7.53 45.22
CA ASN A 323 -2.46 6.69 45.01
C ASN A 323 -3.79 7.43 44.79
N HIS A 324 -4.74 6.79 44.10
CA HIS A 324 -6.14 6.60 44.54
C HIS A 324 -6.83 5.40 43.80
N PRO A 325 -7.85 4.74 44.39
CA PRO A 325 -8.29 3.38 44.04
C PRO A 325 -9.53 3.34 43.11
N ILE A 326 -9.73 2.26 42.34
CA ILE A 326 -10.97 2.01 41.58
C ILE A 326 -11.54 0.60 41.84
N LEU A 327 -12.70 0.64 42.50
CA LEU A 327 -13.90 -0.22 42.50
C LEU A 327 -13.89 -1.57 41.77
N VAL A 328 -14.19 -2.61 42.57
CA VAL A 328 -14.69 -3.93 42.17
C VAL A 328 -16.20 -3.85 41.88
N VAL A 329 -16.66 -4.43 40.76
CA VAL A 329 -18.09 -4.68 40.45
C VAL A 329 -18.22 -6.12 39.91
N PRO A 330 -19.32 -6.85 40.22
CA PRO A 330 -19.31 -8.30 40.43
C PRO A 330 -19.58 -9.17 39.19
N LYS A 331 -19.17 -10.45 39.32
CA LYS A 331 -19.59 -11.60 38.51
C LYS A 331 -21.12 -11.77 38.52
N CYS A 332 -21.69 -12.11 37.37
CA CYS A 332 -23.03 -12.66 37.25
C CYS A 332 -22.93 -14.05 36.60
N ASP A 333 -23.59 -15.03 37.21
CA ASP A 333 -23.52 -16.46 36.88
C ASP A 333 -24.65 -16.92 35.92
N SER A 334 -24.26 -17.77 34.96
CA SER A 334 -24.97 -18.95 34.41
C SER A 334 -26.05 -18.77 33.30
N PRO A 335 -26.37 -19.81 32.50
CA PRO A 335 -25.82 -19.97 31.16
C PRO A 335 -26.91 -20.18 30.08
N ALA A 336 -26.94 -19.34 29.05
CA ALA A 336 -27.54 -19.74 27.78
C ALA A 336 -26.46 -20.53 27.03
N THR A 337 -26.73 -21.79 26.72
CA THR A 337 -25.84 -22.67 25.95
C THR A 337 -25.44 -21.98 24.64
N GLU A 338 -24.22 -21.44 24.63
CA GLU A 338 -23.57 -20.84 23.48
C GLU A 338 -23.29 -21.95 22.45
N GLU A 339 -24.22 -22.18 21.53
CA GLU A 339 -24.03 -23.16 20.45
C GLU A 339 -22.97 -22.67 19.46
N VAL A 340 -21.75 -23.15 19.66
CA VAL A 340 -20.57 -22.84 18.85
C VAL A 340 -20.80 -23.28 17.39
N ILE A 341 -20.52 -22.38 16.45
CA ILE A 341 -20.52 -22.67 15.00
C ILE A 341 -19.36 -23.63 14.69
N SER A 342 -19.67 -24.91 14.50
CA SER A 342 -18.69 -25.97 14.20
C SER A 342 -18.29 -25.97 12.72
N SER A 343 -17.14 -26.57 12.41
CA SER A 343 -16.54 -26.66 11.07
C SER A 343 -17.27 -27.60 10.09
N GLN A 344 -18.39 -28.20 10.48
CA GLN A 344 -19.09 -29.26 9.73
C GLN A 344 -20.45 -28.82 9.15
N LEU A 345 -20.79 -27.55 9.19
CA LEU A 345 -22.11 -27.05 8.75
C LEU A 345 -22.23 -26.99 7.23
N SER A 346 -23.32 -27.53 6.69
CA SER A 346 -23.68 -27.47 5.28
C SER A 346 -24.25 -26.10 4.88
N SER A 347 -24.42 -25.84 3.58
CA SER A 347 -25.09 -24.63 3.08
C SER A 347 -26.54 -24.52 3.57
N THR A 348 -27.20 -25.66 3.80
CA THR A 348 -28.56 -25.73 4.34
C THR A 348 -28.57 -25.36 5.82
N ASP A 349 -27.64 -25.89 6.62
CA ASP A 349 -27.56 -25.58 8.05
C ASP A 349 -27.25 -24.09 8.30
N MET A 350 -26.43 -23.49 7.43
CA MET A 350 -26.17 -22.05 7.43
C MET A 350 -27.42 -21.22 7.16
N PHE A 351 -28.16 -21.61 6.11
CA PHE A 351 -29.41 -20.96 5.74
C PHE A 351 -30.43 -21.00 6.88
N GLU A 352 -30.69 -22.17 7.45
CA GLU A 352 -31.64 -22.35 8.55
C GLU A 352 -31.27 -21.52 9.78
N ARG A 353 -29.97 -21.46 10.12
CA ARG A 353 -29.49 -20.64 11.23
C ARG A 353 -29.67 -19.14 10.99
N LEU A 354 -29.40 -18.65 9.78
CA LEU A 354 -29.61 -17.23 9.45
C LEU A 354 -31.08 -16.85 9.58
N VAL A 355 -31.98 -17.71 9.11
CA VAL A 355 -33.43 -17.52 9.24
C VAL A 355 -33.86 -17.54 10.71
N ALA A 356 -33.38 -18.51 11.50
CA ALA A 356 -33.65 -18.59 12.93
C ALA A 356 -33.18 -17.34 13.71
N HIS A 357 -32.12 -16.68 13.25
CA HIS A 357 -31.60 -15.43 13.81
C HIS A 357 -32.16 -14.15 13.13
N GLY A 358 -33.26 -14.29 12.39
CA GLY A 358 -34.07 -13.17 11.90
C GLY A 358 -33.63 -12.59 10.56
N CYS A 359 -32.97 -13.38 9.70
CA CYS A 359 -32.89 -13.09 8.27
C CYS A 359 -34.16 -13.59 7.57
N THR A 360 -34.66 -12.84 6.59
CA THR A 360 -35.86 -13.24 5.84
C THR A 360 -35.53 -14.34 4.83
N ASP A 361 -36.32 -15.40 4.81
CA ASP A 361 -36.29 -16.44 3.77
C ASP A 361 -37.01 -15.97 2.50
N PHE A 362 -36.31 -15.95 1.37
CA PHE A 362 -36.84 -15.54 0.06
C PHE A 362 -37.24 -16.72 -0.85
N SER A 363 -37.16 -17.96 -0.37
CA SER A 363 -37.50 -19.17 -1.15
C SER A 363 -38.89 -19.12 -1.76
N LEU A 364 -39.87 -18.56 -1.04
CA LEU A 364 -41.27 -18.46 -1.47
C LEU A 364 -41.61 -17.13 -2.16
N ASN A 365 -40.71 -16.14 -2.13
CA ASN A 365 -40.97 -14.79 -2.64
C ASN A 365 -40.39 -14.57 -4.06
N MET A 366 -39.61 -15.53 -4.55
CA MET A 366 -38.91 -15.44 -5.83
C MET A 366 -39.66 -16.17 -6.95
N ASP A 367 -39.70 -15.55 -8.14
CA ASP A 367 -40.22 -16.19 -9.34
C ASP A 367 -39.14 -17.11 -9.93
N SER A 368 -39.27 -18.41 -9.65
CA SER A 368 -38.27 -19.42 -10.02
C SER A 368 -38.07 -19.60 -11.53
N THR A 369 -38.97 -19.04 -12.34
CA THR A 369 -38.90 -19.13 -13.81
C THR A 369 -38.15 -17.96 -14.45
N LYS A 370 -37.82 -16.90 -13.69
CA LYS A 370 -37.26 -15.64 -14.20
C LYS A 370 -35.87 -15.33 -13.68
N TYR A 371 -34.99 -16.32 -13.71
CA TYR A 371 -33.55 -16.12 -13.48
C TYR A 371 -32.80 -15.96 -14.80
N SER A 372 -31.69 -15.22 -14.76
CA SER A 372 -30.73 -15.25 -15.87
C SER A 372 -30.21 -16.68 -16.09
N SER A 373 -30.00 -17.08 -17.34
CA SER A 373 -29.54 -18.44 -17.68
C SER A 373 -28.08 -18.70 -17.29
N ARG A 374 -27.31 -17.63 -17.09
CA ARG A 374 -25.91 -17.62 -16.66
C ARG A 374 -25.69 -16.49 -15.65
N PRO A 375 -24.64 -16.55 -14.83
CA PRO A 375 -24.27 -15.44 -13.98
C PRO A 375 -23.89 -14.23 -14.84
N ILE A 376 -24.30 -13.04 -14.39
CA ILE A 376 -24.16 -11.77 -15.14
C ILE A 376 -22.85 -11.08 -14.82
N SER A 377 -22.32 -11.32 -13.62
CA SER A 377 -21.02 -10.85 -13.18
C SER A 377 -20.46 -11.79 -12.12
N GLY A 378 -19.14 -11.78 -11.96
CA GLY A 378 -18.44 -12.61 -10.99
C GLY A 378 -17.06 -12.05 -10.64
N GLY A 379 -16.97 -11.29 -9.56
CA GLY A 379 -15.73 -10.85 -8.93
C GLY A 379 -15.69 -11.29 -7.47
N GLY A 380 -14.52 -11.71 -6.98
CA GLY A 380 -14.37 -12.26 -5.63
C GLY A 380 -14.90 -13.70 -5.46
N ILE A 381 -15.49 -13.97 -4.28
CA ILE A 381 -15.88 -15.31 -3.76
C ILE A 381 -17.22 -15.83 -4.34
N GLY A 382 -17.96 -15.05 -5.15
CA GLY A 382 -19.31 -15.42 -5.60
C GLY A 382 -19.70 -15.04 -7.03
N ASP A 383 -20.80 -15.63 -7.49
CA ASP A 383 -21.48 -15.36 -8.76
C ASP A 383 -22.75 -14.53 -8.54
N ILE A 384 -23.02 -13.55 -9.41
CA ILE A 384 -24.23 -12.72 -9.34
C ILE A 384 -25.21 -13.12 -10.43
N TRP A 385 -26.44 -13.41 -10.04
CA TRP A 385 -27.57 -13.72 -10.92
C TRP A 385 -28.61 -12.60 -10.82
N LYS A 386 -29.33 -12.33 -11.91
CA LYS A 386 -30.51 -11.46 -11.87
C LYS A 386 -31.75 -12.32 -11.77
N GLY A 387 -32.64 -11.97 -10.85
CA GLY A 387 -33.94 -12.60 -10.66
C GLY A 387 -35.07 -11.58 -10.58
N ARG A 388 -36.28 -12.07 -10.32
CA ARG A 388 -37.43 -11.24 -9.94
C ARG A 388 -38.16 -11.84 -8.74
N LEU A 389 -38.71 -10.97 -7.92
CA LEU A 389 -39.74 -11.35 -6.95
C LEU A 389 -41.06 -11.62 -7.67
N LEU A 390 -41.99 -12.27 -6.97
CA LEU A 390 -43.34 -12.57 -7.48
C LEU A 390 -44.12 -11.31 -7.90
N ASP A 391 -43.87 -10.16 -7.26
CA ASP A 391 -44.46 -8.87 -7.62
C ASP A 391 -43.81 -8.20 -8.84
N GLY A 392 -42.78 -8.83 -9.42
CA GLY A 392 -42.05 -8.35 -10.58
C GLY A 392 -40.82 -7.50 -10.27
N THR A 393 -40.52 -7.18 -9.00
CA THR A 393 -39.36 -6.38 -8.61
C THR A 393 -38.05 -7.08 -9.00
N PRO A 394 -37.13 -6.41 -9.74
CA PRO A 394 -35.86 -7.00 -10.12
C PRO A 394 -34.89 -7.06 -8.93
N VAL A 395 -34.25 -8.21 -8.78
CA VAL A 395 -33.31 -8.47 -7.67
C VAL A 395 -32.00 -9.06 -8.17
N ALA A 396 -30.94 -8.84 -7.41
CA ALA A 396 -29.66 -9.50 -7.53
C ALA A 396 -29.59 -10.66 -6.52
N ILE A 397 -29.09 -11.81 -6.98
CA ILE A 397 -28.79 -12.97 -6.15
C ILE A 397 -27.29 -13.20 -6.21
N LYS A 398 -26.56 -12.87 -5.14
CA LYS A 398 -25.13 -13.22 -5.02
C LYS A 398 -25.03 -14.59 -4.36
N VAL A 399 -24.36 -15.53 -5.01
CA VAL A 399 -24.23 -16.93 -4.59
C VAL A 399 -22.76 -17.24 -4.44
N TRP A 400 -22.35 -17.82 -3.31
CA TRP A 400 -20.95 -18.15 -3.10
C TRP A 400 -20.50 -19.31 -4.00
N ARG A 401 -19.28 -19.26 -4.55
CA ARG A 401 -18.73 -20.34 -5.38
C ARG A 401 -18.25 -21.50 -4.52
N PRO A 402 -18.52 -22.76 -4.92
CA PRO A 402 -17.78 -23.89 -4.39
C PRO A 402 -16.36 -23.83 -4.99
N ASN A 403 -15.37 -23.39 -4.21
CA ASN A 403 -13.97 -23.63 -4.57
C ASN A 403 -13.63 -25.09 -4.27
N SER A 404 -12.79 -25.73 -5.09
CA SER A 404 -12.22 -27.06 -4.81
C SER A 404 -11.56 -27.15 -3.42
N LEU A 405 -11.07 -26.01 -2.91
CA LEU A 405 -10.52 -25.83 -1.56
C LEU A 405 -11.55 -25.90 -0.41
N ILE A 406 -12.84 -25.64 -0.66
CA ILE A 406 -13.92 -25.79 0.35
C ILE A 406 -14.25 -27.27 0.56
N GLN A 407 -14.11 -28.08 -0.49
CA GLN A 407 -14.31 -29.53 -0.41
C GLN A 407 -13.06 -30.27 0.09
N GLU A 408 -11.86 -29.78 -0.20
CA GLU A 408 -10.60 -30.47 0.12
C GLU A 408 -9.93 -30.02 1.43
N ASN A 409 -10.38 -28.93 2.08
CA ASN A 409 -9.77 -28.47 3.33
C ASN A 409 -10.82 -27.87 4.33
N PRO A 410 -11.25 -28.62 5.36
CA PRO A 410 -12.35 -28.27 6.27
C PRO A 410 -12.00 -27.21 7.33
N ASN A 411 -11.23 -26.18 6.95
CA ASN A 411 -10.84 -25.09 7.84
C ASN A 411 -11.85 -23.93 7.79
N CYS A 412 -12.80 -23.97 8.73
CA CYS A 412 -13.94 -23.11 9.13
C CYS A 412 -13.90 -21.56 8.91
N LYS A 413 -12.82 -20.97 8.38
CA LYS A 413 -12.63 -19.50 8.33
C LYS A 413 -13.52 -18.79 7.29
N GLN A 414 -13.67 -19.36 6.10
CA GLN A 414 -14.46 -18.74 5.02
C GLN A 414 -15.98 -18.81 5.31
N LEU A 415 -16.44 -19.93 5.89
CA LEU A 415 -17.84 -20.16 6.25
C LEU A 415 -18.33 -19.19 7.36
N LYS A 416 -17.54 -19.07 8.44
CA LYS A 416 -17.80 -18.13 9.54
C LYS A 416 -17.87 -16.67 9.05
N ARG A 417 -17.04 -16.33 8.06
CA ARG A 417 -17.02 -15.03 7.42
C ARG A 417 -18.30 -14.76 6.62
N ALA A 418 -18.77 -15.72 5.83
CA ALA A 418 -20.02 -15.65 5.06
C ALA A 418 -21.23 -15.35 5.96
N MET A 419 -21.40 -16.17 6.99
CA MET A 419 -22.52 -16.07 7.93
C MET A 419 -22.53 -14.73 8.66
N ARG A 420 -21.34 -14.24 9.04
CA ARG A 420 -21.18 -12.95 9.71
C ARG A 420 -21.54 -11.80 8.78
N GLU A 421 -21.08 -11.81 7.55
CA GLU A 421 -21.37 -10.75 6.58
C GLU A 421 -22.88 -10.62 6.35
N ILE A 422 -23.55 -11.74 6.04
CA ILE A 422 -25.00 -11.78 5.78
C ILE A 422 -25.78 -11.26 6.98
N TYR A 423 -25.44 -11.74 8.18
CA TYR A 423 -26.12 -11.32 9.40
C TYR A 423 -26.00 -9.81 9.62
N ASN A 424 -24.81 -9.24 9.50
CA ASN A 424 -24.60 -7.80 9.75
C ASN A 424 -25.20 -6.93 8.66
N TRP A 425 -25.08 -7.35 7.41
CA TRP A 425 -25.71 -6.66 6.28
C TRP A 425 -27.24 -6.63 6.45
N SER A 426 -27.87 -7.72 6.91
CA SER A 426 -29.32 -7.75 7.18
C SER A 426 -29.78 -6.68 8.18
N LYS A 427 -28.89 -6.21 9.07
CA LYS A 427 -29.17 -5.21 10.10
C LYS A 427 -28.73 -3.79 9.71
N ALA A 428 -28.02 -3.62 8.59
CA ALA A 428 -27.57 -2.31 8.11
C ALA A 428 -28.68 -1.62 7.31
N LYS A 429 -29.47 -0.75 7.97
CA LYS A 429 -30.55 0.03 7.35
C LYS A 429 -30.16 1.51 7.25
N HIS A 430 -29.80 1.96 6.04
CA HIS A 430 -29.45 3.35 5.74
C HIS A 430 -29.56 3.63 4.25
N GLU A 431 -29.91 4.85 3.85
CA GLU A 431 -30.15 5.21 2.43
C GLU A 431 -28.93 4.99 1.52
N ASN A 432 -27.71 5.17 2.05
CA ASN A 432 -26.45 4.96 1.32
C ASN A 432 -25.80 3.59 1.56
N ILE A 433 -26.54 2.62 2.08
CA ILE A 433 -26.11 1.21 2.19
C ILE A 433 -27.05 0.41 1.29
N GLN A 434 -26.51 -0.49 0.46
CA GLN A 434 -27.34 -1.40 -0.30
C GLN A 434 -28.14 -2.26 0.68
N GLU A 435 -29.43 -2.43 0.45
CA GLU A 435 -30.26 -3.23 1.34
C GLU A 435 -30.16 -4.71 1.00
N LEU A 436 -29.78 -5.52 1.99
CA LEU A 436 -30.00 -6.96 1.95
C LEU A 436 -31.47 -7.23 2.32
N MET A 437 -32.19 -7.81 1.37
CA MET A 437 -33.61 -8.15 1.53
C MET A 437 -33.75 -9.45 2.32
N GLY A 438 -32.91 -10.45 2.02
CA GLY A 438 -32.90 -11.73 2.73
C GLY A 438 -31.96 -12.76 2.10
N VAL A 439 -32.20 -14.02 2.41
CA VAL A 439 -31.39 -15.17 2.00
C VAL A 439 -32.23 -16.23 1.28
N ILE A 440 -31.60 -17.05 0.44
CA ILE A 440 -32.28 -18.06 -0.37
C ILE A 440 -31.36 -19.27 -0.61
N PRO A 441 -31.85 -20.52 -0.52
CA PRO A 441 -31.17 -21.68 -1.08
C PRO A 441 -31.31 -21.63 -2.61
N PHE A 442 -30.21 -21.41 -3.30
CA PHE A 442 -30.18 -21.23 -4.76
C PHE A 442 -29.16 -22.16 -5.40
N GLN A 443 -29.62 -23.05 -6.28
CA GLN A 443 -28.79 -24.05 -6.97
C GLN A 443 -27.91 -24.88 -6.01
N GLY A 444 -28.48 -25.31 -4.88
CA GLY A 444 -27.77 -26.10 -3.86
C GLY A 444 -26.75 -25.30 -3.03
N ARG A 445 -26.81 -23.97 -3.07
CA ARG A 445 -25.88 -23.06 -2.39
C ARG A 445 -26.64 -21.98 -1.63
N LEU A 446 -26.00 -21.40 -0.61
CA LEU A 446 -26.54 -20.22 0.08
C LEU A 446 -26.42 -18.98 -0.82
N GLY A 447 -27.54 -18.32 -1.06
CA GLY A 447 -27.64 -17.07 -1.81
C GLY A 447 -28.13 -15.92 -0.93
N MET A 448 -27.69 -14.71 -1.27
CA MET A 448 -28.15 -13.45 -0.66
C MET A 448 -28.93 -12.64 -1.71
N VAL A 449 -30.07 -12.07 -1.29
CA VAL A 449 -31.00 -11.35 -2.17
C VAL A 449 -30.97 -9.86 -1.83
N SER A 450 -30.69 -9.02 -2.83
CA SER A 450 -30.73 -7.57 -2.73
C SER A 450 -31.42 -6.95 -3.94
N LEU A 451 -31.82 -5.68 -3.84
CA LEU A 451 -32.38 -4.95 -4.98
C LEU A 451 -31.36 -4.85 -6.12
N TRP A 452 -31.83 -5.05 -7.35
CA TRP A 452 -31.02 -4.85 -8.54
C TRP A 452 -30.78 -3.35 -8.79
N MET A 453 -29.54 -2.98 -9.11
CA MET A 453 -29.13 -1.59 -9.35
C MET A 453 -28.87 -1.38 -10.84
N ASP A 454 -29.82 -0.77 -11.55
CA ASP A 454 -29.78 -0.64 -13.02
C ASP A 454 -28.64 0.24 -13.54
N ASN A 455 -28.22 1.22 -12.73
CA ASN A 455 -27.11 2.11 -13.05
C ASN A 455 -25.72 1.47 -12.81
N GLY A 456 -25.69 0.24 -12.30
CA GLY A 456 -24.46 -0.52 -12.07
C GLY A 456 -23.63 0.01 -10.91
N ASN A 457 -22.32 -0.24 -10.96
CA ASN A 457 -21.37 0.29 -9.98
C ASN A 457 -20.95 1.73 -10.30
N LEU A 458 -20.43 2.44 -9.30
CA LEU A 458 -20.06 3.85 -9.38
C LEU A 458 -19.04 4.12 -10.49
N ARG A 459 -18.09 3.21 -10.71
CA ARG A 459 -17.10 3.34 -11.80
C ARG A 459 -17.79 3.33 -13.16
N GLU A 460 -18.68 2.38 -13.39
CA GLU A 460 -19.45 2.31 -14.64
C GLU A 460 -20.37 3.52 -14.79
N TYR A 461 -21.04 3.92 -13.71
CA TYR A 461 -21.96 5.04 -13.71
C TYR A 461 -21.27 6.35 -14.10
N ILE A 462 -20.13 6.67 -13.50
CA ILE A 462 -19.33 7.85 -13.84
C ILE A 462 -18.80 7.77 -15.28
N SER A 463 -18.44 6.57 -15.77
CA SER A 463 -17.93 6.42 -17.15
C SER A 463 -19.01 6.58 -18.22
N LYS A 464 -20.26 6.23 -17.90
CA LYS A 464 -21.40 6.28 -18.82
C LYS A 464 -22.10 7.64 -18.84
N ASN A 465 -21.97 8.41 -17.76
CA ASN A 465 -22.66 9.68 -17.58
C ASN A 465 -21.64 10.83 -17.47
N SER A 466 -21.80 11.88 -18.27
CA SER A 466 -21.00 13.10 -18.14
C SER A 466 -21.52 13.92 -16.96
N LEU A 467 -21.01 13.64 -15.77
CA LEU A 467 -21.45 14.28 -14.53
C LEU A 467 -20.82 15.66 -14.32
N GLU A 468 -21.63 16.65 -13.96
CA GLU A 468 -21.16 17.95 -13.51
C GLU A 468 -20.44 17.85 -12.16
N GLN A 469 -19.78 18.94 -11.73
CA GLN A 469 -19.00 18.95 -10.51
C GLN A 469 -19.88 18.74 -9.26
N ASP A 470 -21.07 19.32 -9.24
CA ASP A 470 -22.02 19.23 -8.11
C ASP A 470 -22.61 17.82 -7.97
N GLU A 471 -22.85 17.12 -9.07
CA GLU A 471 -23.32 15.73 -9.07
C GLU A 471 -22.24 14.78 -8.53
N ARG A 472 -20.99 14.99 -8.94
CA ARG A 472 -19.84 14.25 -8.40
C ARG A 472 -19.66 14.51 -6.90
N TYR A 473 -19.78 15.76 -6.47
CA TYR A 473 -19.73 16.13 -5.06
C TYR A 473 -20.84 15.47 -4.24
N THR A 474 -22.04 15.38 -4.81
CA THR A 474 -23.20 14.73 -4.19
C THR A 474 -22.93 13.23 -3.99
N LEU A 475 -22.40 12.53 -5.00
CA LEU A 475 -22.03 11.12 -4.89
C LEU A 475 -20.98 10.89 -3.80
N CYS A 476 -19.95 11.74 -3.72
CA CYS A 476 -18.94 11.67 -2.66
C CYS A 476 -19.57 11.85 -1.27
N THR A 477 -20.48 12.81 -1.13
CA THR A 477 -21.18 13.08 0.13
C THR A 477 -22.05 11.89 0.56
N GLN A 478 -22.76 11.27 -0.38
CA GLN A 478 -23.56 10.07 -0.14
C GLN A 478 -22.71 8.89 0.34
N VAL A 479 -21.55 8.66 -0.30
CA VAL A 479 -20.60 7.62 0.11
C VAL A 479 -20.06 7.88 1.53
N ALA A 480 -19.70 9.13 1.84
CA ALA A 480 -19.24 9.52 3.16
C ALA A 480 -20.32 9.35 4.25
N ARG A 481 -21.59 9.66 3.95
CA ARG A 481 -22.73 9.42 4.84
C ARG A 481 -22.92 7.93 5.14
N GLY A 482 -22.83 7.07 4.12
CA GLY A 482 -22.89 5.62 4.27
C GLY A 482 -21.78 5.08 5.19
N LEU A 483 -20.54 5.54 5.00
CA LEU A 483 -19.43 5.16 5.88
C LEU A 483 -19.62 5.65 7.31
N SER A 484 -20.06 6.90 7.50
CA SER A 484 -20.33 7.45 8.83
C SER A 484 -21.37 6.60 9.58
N TYR A 485 -22.41 6.16 8.89
CA TYR A 485 -23.39 5.21 9.45
C TYR A 485 -22.76 3.87 9.86
N LEU A 486 -22.00 3.22 8.98
CA LEU A 486 -21.32 1.94 9.28
C LEU A 486 -20.38 2.08 10.47
N HIS A 487 -19.59 3.16 10.47
CA HIS A 487 -18.65 3.50 11.53
C HIS A 487 -19.39 3.73 12.86
N GLY A 488 -20.56 4.38 12.85
CA GLY A 488 -21.44 4.52 14.01
C GLY A 488 -21.93 3.17 14.56
N LYS A 489 -22.12 2.17 13.68
CA LYS A 489 -22.47 0.79 14.04
C LYS A 489 -21.26 -0.09 14.39
N LYS A 490 -20.07 0.50 14.56
CA LYS A 490 -18.80 -0.22 14.79
C LYS A 490 -18.47 -1.23 13.67
N MET A 491 -18.93 -0.95 12.45
CA MET A 491 -18.59 -1.69 11.24
C MET A 491 -17.54 -0.89 10.46
N VAL A 492 -16.49 -1.56 10.00
CA VAL A 492 -15.51 -1.03 9.03
C VAL A 492 -15.73 -1.79 7.74
N HIS A 493 -15.78 -1.15 6.56
CA HIS A 493 -16.08 -1.84 5.30
C HIS A 493 -14.92 -2.76 4.85
N GLY A 494 -13.68 -2.26 4.88
CA GLY A 494 -12.47 -3.07 4.73
C GLY A 494 -12.07 -3.52 3.31
N ASP A 495 -12.86 -3.20 2.29
CA ASP A 495 -12.54 -3.38 0.85
C ASP A 495 -13.35 -2.36 0.02
N LEU A 496 -13.26 -1.10 0.42
CA LEU A 496 -14.00 -0.03 -0.22
C LEU A 496 -13.33 0.36 -1.55
N LYS A 497 -14.09 0.30 -2.64
CA LYS A 497 -13.64 0.64 -4.00
C LYS A 497 -14.83 1.02 -4.85
N ALA A 498 -14.62 1.81 -5.91
CA ALA A 498 -15.70 2.29 -6.78
C ALA A 498 -16.57 1.17 -7.40
N VAL A 499 -16.04 -0.06 -7.51
CA VAL A 499 -16.82 -1.21 -7.99
C VAL A 499 -17.74 -1.83 -6.92
N ASN A 500 -17.48 -1.58 -5.63
CA ASN A 500 -18.28 -2.02 -4.48
C ASN A 500 -19.27 -0.93 -4.02
N ILE A 501 -19.38 0.16 -4.79
CA ILE A 501 -20.40 1.19 -4.59
C ILE A 501 -21.35 1.06 -5.75
N LEU A 502 -22.62 0.74 -5.48
CA LEU A 502 -23.66 0.67 -6.49
C LEU A 502 -24.42 1.99 -6.57
N VAL A 503 -24.98 2.28 -7.72
CA VAL A 503 -25.80 3.47 -7.94
C VAL A 503 -27.22 3.03 -8.25
N SER A 504 -28.20 3.51 -7.48
CA SER A 504 -29.61 3.21 -7.74
C SER A 504 -30.15 4.00 -8.94
N HIS A 505 -31.35 3.64 -9.40
CA HIS A 505 -31.98 4.25 -10.58
C HIS A 505 -32.16 5.78 -10.46
N ASP A 506 -32.37 6.27 -9.23
CA ASP A 506 -32.49 7.67 -8.85
C ASP A 506 -31.14 8.36 -8.57
N GLY A 507 -30.01 7.71 -8.86
CA GLY A 507 -28.68 8.30 -8.77
C GLY A 507 -28.06 8.29 -7.36
N VAL A 508 -28.60 7.51 -6.42
CA VAL A 508 -28.07 7.42 -5.05
C VAL A 508 -26.97 6.37 -4.95
N ALA A 509 -25.79 6.77 -4.48
CA ALA A 509 -24.68 5.89 -4.18
C ALA A 509 -24.95 5.06 -2.91
N LYS A 510 -24.72 3.75 -3.03
CA LYS A 510 -24.99 2.74 -2.00
C LYS A 510 -23.78 1.82 -1.83
N LEU A 511 -23.22 1.79 -0.62
CA LEU A 511 -22.14 0.87 -0.27
C LEU A 511 -22.64 -0.58 -0.29
N SER A 512 -21.86 -1.47 -0.87
CA SER A 512 -22.16 -2.89 -1.02
C SER A 512 -20.91 -3.74 -0.81
N ASP A 513 -21.09 -5.06 -0.67
CA ASP A 513 -19.98 -6.01 -0.61
C ASP A 513 -19.05 -5.84 0.62
N PHE A 514 -19.59 -6.13 1.80
CA PHE A 514 -18.93 -5.97 3.10
C PHE A 514 -18.02 -7.14 3.48
N ASP A 515 -17.60 -7.90 2.47
CA ASP A 515 -16.82 -9.15 2.52
C ASP A 515 -15.66 -9.06 3.53
N HIS A 516 -15.13 -7.86 3.82
CA HIS A 516 -13.95 -7.58 4.61
C HIS A 516 -14.18 -6.85 5.94
N SER A 517 -15.42 -6.80 6.44
CA SER A 517 -15.77 -5.94 7.56
C SER A 517 -15.31 -6.43 8.94
N ILE A 518 -14.70 -5.53 9.75
CA ILE A 518 -14.39 -5.80 11.16
C ILE A 518 -15.55 -5.32 12.05
N LEU A 519 -15.94 -6.20 12.97
CA LEU A 519 -17.13 -6.04 13.80
C LEU A 519 -16.78 -6.36 15.26
N SER A 520 -17.18 -5.48 16.17
CA SER A 520 -17.08 -5.71 17.62
C SER A 520 -18.48 -5.82 18.22
N GLY A 521 -18.82 -6.97 18.82
CA GLY A 521 -20.00 -7.12 19.70
C GLY A 521 -21.26 -7.78 19.11
N CYS A 522 -21.15 -8.77 18.22
CA CYS A 522 -22.31 -9.53 17.73
C CYS A 522 -22.56 -10.82 18.52
N THR A 523 -23.83 -11.15 18.76
CA THR A 523 -24.34 -12.27 19.58
C THR A 523 -24.55 -13.59 18.82
N LEU A 524 -24.01 -13.76 17.61
CA LEU A 524 -23.73 -15.10 17.08
C LEU A 524 -22.36 -15.50 17.62
N VAL A 525 -22.27 -16.54 18.44
CA VAL A 525 -21.02 -16.94 19.12
C VAL A 525 -20.03 -17.49 18.09
N PHE A 526 -19.20 -16.60 17.56
CA PHE A 526 -18.07 -16.95 16.69
C PHE A 526 -16.80 -17.02 17.53
N THR A 527 -16.23 -18.21 17.70
CA THR A 527 -14.88 -18.35 18.28
C THR A 527 -13.84 -17.70 17.35
N GLU A 528 -13.15 -16.70 17.90
CA GLU A 528 -12.06 -15.86 17.36
C GLU A 528 -12.27 -15.16 16.00
N THR A 529 -11.96 -13.86 15.99
CA THR A 529 -12.08 -12.97 14.82
C THR A 529 -10.93 -13.19 13.85
N THR A 530 -11.14 -14.03 12.83
CA THR A 530 -10.22 -14.15 11.69
C THR A 530 -10.71 -13.28 10.53
N ASN A 531 -10.15 -12.07 10.39
CA ASN A 531 -10.44 -11.17 9.27
C ASN A 531 -9.12 -10.61 8.72
N MET A 532 -8.49 -11.28 7.76
CA MET A 532 -7.42 -10.67 6.97
C MET A 532 -7.46 -11.24 5.55
N GLY A 533 -7.95 -10.46 4.61
CA GLY A 533 -7.63 -10.65 3.20
C GLY A 533 -7.49 -9.24 2.63
N GLY A 534 -6.31 -8.92 2.10
CA GLY A 534 -6.02 -7.57 1.61
C GLY A 534 -6.99 -7.18 0.50
N GLY A 535 -7.50 -5.96 0.56
CA GLY A 535 -8.21 -5.36 -0.57
C GLY A 535 -7.28 -5.24 -1.78
N THR A 536 -7.81 -4.81 -2.92
CA THR A 536 -6.96 -4.59 -4.11
C THR A 536 -5.97 -3.45 -3.82
N LEU A 537 -4.67 -3.67 -4.08
CA LEU A 537 -3.54 -2.77 -3.76
C LEU A 537 -3.72 -1.27 -4.08
N ARG A 538 -4.58 -0.91 -5.04
CA ARG A 538 -4.90 0.49 -5.39
C ARG A 538 -5.78 1.22 -4.38
N TRP A 539 -6.47 0.50 -3.51
CA TRP A 539 -7.52 1.02 -2.63
C TRP A 539 -7.35 0.55 -1.20
N MET A 540 -6.18 0.00 -0.88
CA MET A 540 -5.87 -0.48 0.46
C MET A 540 -5.19 0.64 1.25
N ALA A 541 -5.66 0.82 2.48
CA ALA A 541 -5.04 1.75 3.41
C ALA A 541 -3.58 1.31 3.65
N PRO A 542 -2.60 2.25 3.66
CA PRO A 542 -1.19 1.93 3.87
C PRO A 542 -0.94 1.07 5.12
N GLU A 543 -1.71 1.29 6.18
CA GLU A 543 -1.61 0.53 7.44
C GLU A 543 -2.09 -0.93 7.37
N LEU A 544 -2.80 -1.32 6.30
CA LEU A 544 -3.19 -2.71 6.03
C LEU A 544 -2.19 -3.45 5.14
N LEU A 545 -1.25 -2.71 4.57
CA LEU A 545 -0.17 -3.26 3.79
C LEU A 545 1.02 -3.66 4.68
N LEU A 546 1.48 -2.81 5.61
CA LEU A 546 1.06 -2.71 7.02
C LEU A 546 1.06 -3.95 7.93
N SER A 547 0.70 -5.15 7.49
CA SER A 547 0.55 -6.26 8.44
C SER A 547 1.00 -7.59 7.86
N SER A 548 2.21 -8.02 8.23
CA SER A 548 2.46 -9.44 8.42
C SER A 548 1.91 -9.84 9.79
N ASP A 549 1.67 -11.12 10.03
CA ASP A 549 2.49 -11.77 11.07
C ASP A 549 2.28 -13.27 11.13
N ASP A 550 3.42 -13.93 11.25
CA ASP A 550 3.56 -15.35 11.50
C ASP A 550 3.63 -15.69 13.00
N ASN A 551 3.56 -14.76 13.98
CA ASN A 551 3.49 -15.15 15.41
C ASN A 551 2.81 -14.14 16.36
N GLY A 552 1.52 -14.37 16.65
CA GLY A 552 0.92 -14.21 17.99
C GLY A 552 0.52 -12.82 18.52
N GLY A 553 1.02 -11.70 17.98
CA GLY A 553 0.55 -10.35 18.32
C GLY A 553 -0.67 -9.93 17.48
N LEU A 554 -1.68 -9.26 18.07
CA LEU A 554 -2.88 -8.87 17.31
C LEU A 554 -2.51 -7.96 16.12
N PRO A 555 -2.87 -8.33 14.87
CA PRO A 555 -2.58 -7.52 13.69
C PRO A 555 -3.31 -6.17 13.76
N THR A 556 -2.74 -5.13 13.13
CA THR A 556 -3.34 -3.78 13.05
C THR A 556 -4.77 -3.90 12.54
N ARG A 557 -5.73 -3.76 13.46
CA ARG A 557 -7.13 -4.03 13.22
C ARG A 557 -7.66 -3.01 12.22
N ARG A 558 -8.27 -3.44 11.10
CA ARG A 558 -9.02 -2.54 10.21
C ARG A 558 -9.86 -1.59 11.05
N SER A 559 -9.63 -0.31 10.81
CA SER A 559 -10.22 0.77 11.59
C SER A 559 -11.02 1.66 10.67
N LYS A 560 -11.80 2.58 11.23
CA LYS A 560 -12.54 3.57 10.44
C LYS A 560 -11.64 4.35 9.47
N ARG A 561 -10.35 4.53 9.82
CA ARG A 561 -9.36 5.22 8.96
C ARG A 561 -9.10 4.47 7.66
N THR A 562 -9.16 3.15 7.66
CA THR A 562 -8.86 2.35 6.46
C THR A 562 -9.87 2.59 5.34
N ASP A 563 -11.14 2.83 5.70
CA ASP A 563 -12.18 3.17 4.72
C ASP A 563 -12.02 4.59 4.16
N ILE A 564 -11.49 5.52 4.97
CA ILE A 564 -11.26 6.92 4.56
C ILE A 564 -10.11 7.01 3.56
N TYR A 565 -9.01 6.29 3.82
CA TYR A 565 -7.87 6.22 2.88
C TYR A 565 -8.27 5.63 1.53
N ALA A 566 -9.11 4.59 1.54
CA ALA A 566 -9.63 3.97 0.32
C ALA A 566 -10.52 4.92 -0.54
N LEU A 567 -11.00 6.03 0.02
CA LEU A 567 -11.73 7.07 -0.73
C LEU A 567 -10.85 8.17 -1.32
N GLY A 568 -9.55 8.21 -1.01
CA GLY A 568 -8.68 9.32 -1.39
C GLY A 568 -9.00 10.64 -0.66
N MET A 569 -9.63 10.58 0.53
CA MET A 569 -10.11 11.73 1.29
C MET A 569 -9.09 12.31 2.28
N VAL A 570 -7.80 12.35 1.93
CA VAL A 570 -6.77 12.94 2.79
C VAL A 570 -5.97 13.99 2.02
N GLY A 571 -6.24 15.26 2.35
CA GLY A 571 -5.36 16.42 2.11
C GLY A 571 -5.19 16.88 0.67
N SER A 572 -5.98 17.91 0.31
CA SER A 572 -5.81 18.78 -0.88
C SER A 572 -4.56 19.62 -0.85
#